data_AF-A0A419KQZ6-F1
#
_entry.id   AF-A0A419KQZ6-F1
#
_cell.length_a   1.000
_cell.length_b   1.000
_cell.length_c   1.000
_cell.angle_alpha   90.00
_cell.angle_beta   90.00
_cell.angle_gamma   90.00
#
_symmetry.space_group_name_H-M   'P 1'
#
loop_
_entity.id
_entity.type
_entity.pdbx_description
1 polymer ?
#
loop_
_entity_poly.entity_id
_entity_poly.type
_entity_poly.pdbx_seq_one_letter_code
_entity_poly.pdbx_strand_id
1 'polypeptide(L)' 'MKQVSAFRINLNNIEGSGDFPCPSCGVIISPDDDSEKTYRIIDIETHKDGSLKTLSLLCKKCNATIILEGFEALNILDG' A
#
# COMPACT_ATOMS: atom_id res chain seq x y z
N MET A 1 25.76 -0.73 -5.41
CA MET A 1 24.67 -1.19 -4.54
C MET A 1 23.44 -0.34 -4.81
N LYS A 2 22.40 -0.86 -5.45
CA LYS A 2 21.11 -0.15 -5.51
C LYS A 2 20.40 -0.42 -4.19
N GLN A 3 20.44 0.53 -3.26
CA GLN A 3 19.48 0.51 -2.15
C GLN A 3 18.10 0.57 -2.78
N VAL A 4 17.40 -0.56 -2.79
CA VAL A 4 15.99 -0.60 -3.14
C VAL A 4 15.28 0.05 -1.95
N SER A 5 15.03 1.36 -2.07
CA SER A 5 14.29 2.12 -1.09
C SER A 5 12.83 1.68 -1.16
N ALA A 6 12.49 0.65 -0.38
CA ALA A 6 11.10 0.29 -0.16
C ALA A 6 10.51 1.29 0.86
N PHE A 7 9.42 1.95 0.49
CA PHE A 7 8.78 2.95 1.32
C PHE A 7 7.66 2.31 2.12
N ARG A 8 7.70 2.40 3.44
CA ARG A 8 6.63 1.90 4.30
C ARG A 8 5.65 3.01 4.61
N ILE A 9 4.37 2.74 4.39
CA ILE A 9 3.28 3.67 4.64
C ILE A 9 2.26 2.97 5.54
N ASN A 10 2.01 3.58 6.69
CA ASN A 10 1.04 3.06 7.64
C ASN A 10 -0.31 3.76 7.42
N LEU A 11 -1.31 2.98 7.01
CA LEU A 11 -2.65 3.48 6.68
C LEU A 11 -3.37 4.11 7.89
N ASN A 12 -3.05 3.70 9.12
CA ASN A 12 -3.60 4.34 10.32
C ASN A 12 -3.17 5.81 10.48
N ASN A 13 -2.07 6.23 9.83
CA ASN A 13 -1.61 7.62 9.87
C ASN A 13 -2.18 8.47 8.74
N ILE A 14 -2.98 7.89 7.84
CA ILE A 14 -3.59 8.58 6.71
C ILE A 14 -5.05 8.85 7.07
N GLU A 15 -5.40 10.13 7.27
CA GLU A 15 -6.78 10.56 7.47
C GLU A 15 -7.47 10.73 6.11
N GLY A 16 -8.63 10.08 5.90
CA GLY A 16 -9.43 10.22 4.68
C GLY A 16 -9.79 8.88 4.03
N SER A 17 -9.89 8.85 2.70
CA SER A 17 -10.19 7.62 1.92
C SER A 17 -8.98 6.69 1.78
N GLY A 18 -7.89 6.97 2.48
CA GLY A 18 -6.64 6.21 2.36
C GLY A 18 -5.81 6.54 1.13
N ASP A 19 -6.14 7.59 0.37
CA ASP A 19 -5.30 8.08 -0.71
C ASP A 19 -4.00 8.71 -0.17
N PHE A 20 -2.88 8.36 -0.79
CA PHE A 20 -1.56 8.85 -0.36
C PHE A 20 -0.67 9.18 -1.56
N PRO A 21 0.14 10.24 -1.47
CA PRO A 21 1.13 10.53 -2.50
C PRO A 21 2.28 9.53 -2.44
N CYS A 22 2.73 9.06 -3.60
CA CYS A 22 3.92 8.23 -3.71
C CYS A 22 5.14 9.00 -3.18
N PRO A 23 5.87 8.48 -2.19
CA PRO A 23 7.00 9.19 -1.59
C PRO A 23 8.19 9.38 -2.54
N SER A 24 8.21 8.67 -3.68
CA SER A 24 9.27 8.81 -4.68
C SER A 24 8.97 9.81 -5.79
N CYS A 25 7.71 9.99 -6.20
CA CYS A 25 7.36 10.87 -7.33
C CYS A 25 6.15 11.79 -7.10
N GLY A 26 5.42 11.60 -6.01
CA GLY A 26 4.26 12.40 -5.65
C GLY A 26 2.94 12.02 -6.36
N VAL A 27 2.90 10.94 -7.17
CA VAL A 27 1.63 10.49 -7.75
C VAL A 27 0.66 10.04 -6.66
N ILE A 28 -0.59 10.48 -6.71
CA ILE A 28 -1.61 10.05 -5.76
C ILE A 28 -1.95 8.58 -6.02
N ILE A 29 -1.79 7.74 -5.01
CA ILE A 29 -2.14 6.33 -5.02
C ILE A 29 -3.34 6.16 -4.11
N SER A 30 -4.45 5.73 -4.69
CA SER A 30 -5.65 5.35 -3.94
C SER A 30 -5.68 3.83 -3.79
N PRO A 31 -5.81 3.27 -2.58
CA PRO A 31 -5.90 1.83 -2.36
C PRO A 31 -7.14 1.20 -3.02
N ASP A 32 -8.18 2.00 -3.29
CA ASP A 32 -9.35 1.63 -4.09
C ASP A 32 -9.10 1.58 -5.61
N ASP A 33 -7.96 2.06 -6.11
CA ASP A 33 -7.65 2.06 -7.56
C ASP A 33 -7.20 0.67 -8.01
N ASP A 34 -8.17 -0.22 -8.27
CA ASP A 34 -7.96 -1.60 -8.75
C ASP A 34 -7.56 -1.67 -10.23
N SER A 35 -7.67 -0.54 -10.95
CA SER A 35 -7.44 -0.43 -12.39
C SER A 35 -5.99 -0.73 -12.82
N GLU A 36 -5.07 -0.99 -11.88
CA GLU A 36 -3.64 -1.19 -12.10
C GLU A 36 -2.98 -0.08 -12.96
N LYS A 37 -3.57 1.12 -13.04
CA LYS A 37 -3.05 2.21 -13.88
C LYS A 37 -1.93 2.95 -13.17
N THR A 38 -2.07 3.15 -11.87
CA THR A 38 -1.18 3.98 -11.06
C THR A 38 -0.11 3.14 -10.36
N TYR A 39 -0.49 1.98 -9.85
CA TYR A 39 0.40 1.02 -9.20
C TYR A 39 0.03 -0.41 -9.60
N ARG A 40 0.84 -1.38 -9.16
CA ARG A 40 0.57 -2.81 -9.28
C ARG A 40 0.89 -3.48 -7.96
N ILE A 41 0.04 -4.40 -7.51
CA ILE A 41 0.35 -5.24 -6.36
C ILE A 41 1.41 -6.26 -6.78
N ILE A 42 2.54 -6.28 -6.09
CA ILE A 42 3.65 -7.21 -6.35
C ILE A 42 3.76 -8.30 -5.28
N ASP A 43 3.25 -8.05 -4.07
CA ASP A 43 3.27 -9.00 -2.97
C ASP A 43 2.14 -8.70 -1.98
N ILE A 44 1.55 -9.75 -1.40
CA ILE A 44 0.49 -9.65 -0.40
C ILE A 44 0.87 -10.59 0.74
N GLU A 45 1.05 -10.03 1.93
CA GLU A 45 1.29 -10.80 3.14
C GLU A 45 0.02 -10.79 4.00
N THR A 46 -0.40 -11.95 4.46
CA THR A 46 -1.54 -12.14 5.37
C THR A 46 -1.08 -12.77 6.68
N HIS A 47 -1.79 -12.46 7.77
CA HIS A 47 -1.62 -13.11 9.06
C HIS A 47 -2.18 -14.54 9.02
N LYS A 48 -1.85 -15.33 10.05
CA LYS A 48 -2.38 -16.70 10.22
C LYS A 48 -3.91 -16.76 10.31
N ASP A 49 -4.53 -15.67 10.74
CA ASP A 49 -5.98 -15.55 10.89
C ASP A 49 -6.70 -15.22 9.57
N GLY A 50 -5.95 -14.98 8.49
CA GLY A 50 -6.48 -14.58 7.18
C GLY A 50 -6.57 -13.07 6.98
N SER A 51 -6.36 -12.27 8.02
CA SER A 51 -6.31 -10.81 7.92
C SER A 51 -5.08 -10.32 7.14
N LEU A 52 -5.22 -9.21 6.43
CA LEU A 52 -4.16 -8.64 5.60
C LEU A 52 -3.09 -8.00 6.50
N LYS A 53 -1.83 -8.42 6.35
CA LYS A 53 -0.69 -7.98 7.17
C LYS A 53 0.01 -6.80 6.54
N THR A 54 0.52 -7.02 5.34
CA THR A 54 1.17 -5.97 4.55
C THR A 54 0.86 -6.15 3.07
N LEU A 55 0.84 -5.06 2.33
CA LEU A 55 0.59 -5.07 0.89
C LEU A 55 1.73 -4.33 0.18
N SER A 56 2.50 -5.05 -0.63
CA SER A 56 3.57 -4.44 -1.41
C SER A 56 3.05 -4.03 -2.79
N LEU A 57 3.12 -2.73 -3.06
CA LEU A 57 2.75 -2.07 -4.28
C LEU A 57 3.99 -1.61 -5.03
N LEU A 58 3.98 -1.72 -6.36
CA LEU A 58 4.96 -1.14 -7.24
C LEU A 58 4.32 0.01 -8.00
N CYS A 59 4.81 1.22 -7.80
CA CYS A 59 4.34 2.38 -8.55
C CYS A 59 4.68 2.22 -10.04
N LYS A 60 3.69 2.30 -10.94
CA LYS A 60 3.95 2.21 -12.39
C LYS A 60 4.56 3.48 -12.98
N LYS A 61 4.50 4.61 -12.24
CA LYS A 61 5.08 5.89 -12.67
C LYS A 61 6.58 5.98 -12.47
N CYS A 62 7.07 5.57 -11.30
CA CYS A 62 8.48 5.70 -10.91
C CYS A 62 9.15 4.37 -10.56
N ASN A 63 8.42 3.25 -10.60
CA ASN A 63 8.89 1.92 -10.20
C ASN A 63 9.38 1.84 -8.75
N ALA A 64 8.90 2.74 -7.88
CA ALA A 64 9.14 2.66 -6.44
C ALA A 64 8.30 1.55 -5.81
N THR A 65 8.90 0.79 -4.91
CA THR A 65 8.22 -0.20 -4.08
C THR A 65 7.67 0.48 -2.83
N ILE A 66 6.38 0.35 -2.59
CA ILE A 66 5.65 0.88 -1.45
C ILE A 66 5.05 -0.30 -0.69
N ILE A 67 5.26 -0.36 0.61
CA ILE A 67 4.72 -1.39 1.49
C ILE A 67 3.68 -0.71 2.35
N LEU A 68 2.43 -1.10 2.18
CA LEU A 68 1.32 -0.66 3.02
C LEU A 68 1.22 -1.58 4.23
N GLU A 69 0.95 -0.97 5.38
CA GLU A 69 0.71 -1.62 6.67
C GLU A 69 -0.43 -0.90 7.40
N GLY A 70 -0.95 -1.49 8.48
CA GLY A 70 -2.10 -0.92 9.22
C GLY A 70 -3.47 -1.38 8.73
N PHE A 71 -3.54 -2.46 7.94
CA PHE A 71 -4.79 -3.10 7.53
C PHE A 71 -5.54 -3.78 8.69
N GLU A 72 -4.92 -3.91 9.86
CA GLU A 72 -5.53 -4.47 11.07
C GLU A 72 -6.84 -3.74 11.46
N ALA A 73 -6.94 -2.44 11.16
CA ALA A 73 -8.15 -1.64 11.42
C ALA A 73 -9.32 -1.95 10.47
N LEU A 74 -9.05 -2.50 9.27
CA LEU A 74 -10.08 -2.87 8.30
C LEU A 74 -10.76 -4.21 8.63
N ASN A 75 -10.15 -5.02 9.50
CA ASN A 75 -10.67 -6.32 9.92
C ASN A 75 -11.89 -6.23 10.86
N ILE A 76 -12.40 -5.02 11.12
CA ILE A 76 -13.46 -4.74 12.12
C ILE A 76 -14.85 -4.64 11.47
N LEU A 77 -14.96 -4.72 10.13
CA LEU A 77 -16.21 -4.43 9.39
C LEU A 77 -17.04 -5.66 8.96
N ASP A 78 -16.77 -6.85 9.50
CA ASP A 78 -17.67 -8.01 9.34
C ASP A 78 -18.07 -8.51 10.74
N GLY A 79 -19.13 -7.92 11.27
CA GLY A 79 -19.74 -8.25 12.56
C GLY A 79 -21.25 -8.35 12.44
#